data_AF-A0A950IU09-F1
#
_entry.id   AF-A0A950IU09-F1
#
_cell.length_a   1.000
_cell.length_b   1.000
_cell.length_c   1.000
_cell.angle_alpha   90.00
_cell.angle_beta   90.00
_cell.angle_gamma   90.00
#
_symmetry.space_group_name_H-M   'P 1'
#
loop_
_entity.id
_entity.type
_entity.pdbx_description
1 polymer ?
#
loop_
_entity_poly.entity_id
_entity_poly.type
_entity_poly.pdbx_seq_one_letter_code
_entity_poly.pdbx_strand_id
1 'polypeptide(L)'
;MLRQSFSLTLALAASLAYAAGAKPHVVALGAVRKVPYSAIGDPAGAHKEETELHVRPLVVDGKVKEWTTGDPHDITDRSFVVRRAIRLNDALPTDAGGHTGAARWVWQRGPWLLIDRVSGKVTALRLPDYDPAVSDVVWFRDYAAYCGLSSSGHQLYAVVAQIAARRPVLSRKMREWNPTNHPSPACSPAAWQREPLRIAFQPAGGPPVSFDLVGLSAVLVEDGDTGEAVDSSN
;
A
#
# COMPACT_ATOMS: atom_id res chain seq x y z
N MET A 1 -13.36 80.66 10.48
CA MET A 1 -13.10 79.28 10.95
C MET A 1 -13.64 78.32 9.89
N LEU A 2 -12.80 77.83 8.97
CA LEU A 2 -13.18 76.85 7.95
C LEU A 2 -12.32 75.61 8.15
N ARG A 3 -12.91 74.49 8.57
CA ARG A 3 -12.24 73.19 8.69
C ARG A 3 -12.31 72.49 7.34
N GLN A 4 -11.15 72.32 6.69
CA GLN A 4 -11.00 71.45 5.52
C GLN A 4 -10.88 70.00 5.99
N SER A 5 -11.80 69.14 5.55
CA SER A 5 -11.73 67.70 5.75
C SER A 5 -10.94 67.06 4.60
N PHE A 6 -9.75 66.54 4.90
CA PHE A 6 -8.99 65.67 4.00
C PHE A 6 -9.63 64.28 4.00
N SER A 7 -10.24 63.88 2.87
CA SER A 7 -10.66 62.49 2.65
C SER A 7 -9.48 61.69 2.11
N LEU A 8 -9.02 60.70 2.90
CA LEU A 8 -7.94 59.79 2.53
C LEU A 8 -8.52 58.63 1.72
N THR A 9 -8.37 58.66 0.40
CA THR A 9 -8.77 57.57 -0.50
C THR A 9 -7.72 56.46 -0.44
N LEU A 10 -8.05 55.33 0.20
CA LEU A 10 -7.22 54.13 0.25
C LEU A 10 -7.36 53.37 -1.09
N ALA A 11 -6.34 53.44 -1.95
CA ALA A 11 -6.28 52.67 -3.19
C ALA A 11 -5.98 51.19 -2.86
N LEU A 12 -7.00 50.35 -2.96
CA LEU A 12 -6.88 48.89 -2.82
C LEU A 12 -6.26 48.33 -4.11
N ALA A 13 -4.94 48.17 -4.12
CA ALA A 13 -4.24 47.47 -5.21
C ALA A 13 -4.57 45.98 -5.14
N ALA A 14 -5.57 45.54 -5.91
CA ALA A 14 -5.86 44.13 -6.11
C ALA A 14 -4.73 43.50 -6.92
N SER A 15 -3.85 42.75 -6.24
CA SER A 15 -2.87 41.88 -6.87
C SER A 15 -3.61 40.82 -7.68
N LEU A 16 -3.71 41.02 -9.00
CA LEU A 16 -4.08 39.97 -9.93
C LEU A 16 -2.95 38.93 -9.95
N ALA A 17 -2.97 38.02 -8.98
CA ALA A 17 -2.13 36.84 -8.99
C ALA A 17 -2.60 35.96 -10.16
N TYR A 18 -1.96 36.13 -11.30
CA TYR A 18 -2.12 35.24 -12.45
C TYR A 18 -1.60 33.87 -12.00
N ALA A 19 -2.50 32.96 -11.65
CA ALA A 19 -2.15 31.58 -11.38
C ALA A 19 -1.58 31.01 -12.68
N ALA A 20 -0.25 30.93 -12.77
CA ALA A 20 0.42 30.23 -13.86
C ALA A 20 -0.18 28.82 -13.92
N GLY A 21 -0.87 28.50 -15.01
CA GLY A 21 -1.51 27.19 -15.18
C GLY A 21 -0.48 26.10 -14.92
N ALA A 22 -0.81 25.15 -14.03
CA ALA A 22 0.07 24.02 -13.75
C ALA A 22 0.41 23.34 -15.08
N LYS A 23 1.70 23.24 -15.40
CA LYS A 23 2.14 22.52 -16.59
C LYS A 23 1.69 21.05 -16.44
N PRO A 24 1.04 20.45 -17.44
CA PRO A 24 0.64 19.07 -17.35
C PRO A 24 1.88 18.20 -17.18
N HIS A 25 1.87 17.34 -16.16
CA HIS A 25 2.93 16.37 -15.96
C HIS A 25 2.67 15.12 -16.80
N VAL A 26 3.73 14.50 -17.28
CA VAL A 26 3.65 13.22 -17.99
C VAL A 26 4.22 12.13 -17.08
N VAL A 27 3.38 11.18 -16.70
CA VAL A 27 3.75 10.03 -15.86
C VAL A 27 3.67 8.76 -16.69
N ALA A 28 4.76 7.98 -16.69
CA ALA A 28 4.83 6.71 -17.41
C ALA A 28 5.56 5.63 -16.61
N LEU A 29 5.15 4.38 -16.80
CA LEU A 29 5.89 3.20 -16.37
C LEU A 29 6.69 2.67 -17.57
N GLY A 30 8.00 2.52 -17.40
CA GLY A 30 8.88 2.01 -18.45
C GLY A 30 8.77 0.50 -18.64
N ALA A 31 9.64 -0.03 -19.50
CA ALA A 31 9.74 -1.46 -19.76
C ALA A 31 10.14 -2.24 -18.50
N VAL A 32 9.54 -3.41 -18.33
CA VAL A 32 9.88 -4.36 -17.27
C VAL A 32 11.18 -5.07 -17.60
N ARG A 33 12.04 -5.23 -16.60
CA ARG A 33 13.21 -6.11 -16.66
C ARG A 33 13.25 -7.01 -15.43
N LYS A 34 13.80 -8.21 -15.60
CA LYS A 34 14.10 -9.14 -14.52
C LYS A 34 15.43 -8.77 -13.87
N VAL A 35 15.49 -8.77 -12.55
CA VAL A 35 16.73 -8.61 -11.78
C VAL A 35 16.80 -9.67 -10.69
N PRO A 36 17.99 -10.09 -10.25
CA PRO A 36 18.12 -11.02 -9.13
C PRO A 36 17.47 -10.44 -7.87
N TYR A 37 16.73 -11.28 -7.14
CA TYR A 37 16.14 -10.95 -5.87
C TYR A 37 16.79 -11.79 -4.76
N SER A 38 17.40 -11.12 -3.78
CA SER A 38 18.01 -11.82 -2.64
C SER A 38 16.93 -12.23 -1.67
N ALA A 39 16.67 -13.54 -1.52
CA ALA A 39 15.73 -14.04 -0.53
C ALA A 39 16.36 -14.19 0.87
N ILE A 40 17.68 -14.32 0.95
CA ILE A 40 18.38 -14.55 2.23
C ILE A 40 18.38 -13.26 3.05
N GLY A 41 17.74 -13.32 4.22
CA GLY A 41 17.70 -12.20 5.17
C GLY A 41 16.89 -11.00 4.68
N ASP A 42 16.06 -11.15 3.65
CA ASP A 42 15.30 -10.04 3.07
C ASP A 42 14.16 -9.58 3.99
N PRO A 43 14.25 -8.37 4.58
CA PRO A 43 13.14 -7.83 5.36
C PRO A 43 11.93 -7.46 4.49
N ALA A 44 12.08 -7.45 3.16
CA ALA A 44 11.01 -7.14 2.22
C ALA A 44 10.15 -8.37 1.82
N GLY A 45 10.37 -9.50 2.48
CA GLY A 45 9.48 -10.65 2.47
C GLY A 45 9.50 -11.46 1.18
N ALA A 46 10.66 -11.62 0.53
CA ALA A 46 10.80 -12.55 -0.60
C ALA A 46 10.19 -13.92 -0.27
N HIS A 47 9.32 -14.45 -1.14
CA HIS A 47 8.88 -15.82 -0.95
C HIS A 47 10.06 -16.78 -1.17
N LYS A 48 10.04 -17.95 -0.51
CA LYS A 48 11.15 -18.92 -0.59
C LYS A 48 11.51 -19.33 -2.03
N GLU A 49 10.53 -19.29 -2.92
CA GLU A 49 10.68 -19.67 -4.33
C GLU A 49 11.00 -18.48 -5.24
N GLU A 50 10.95 -17.25 -4.71
CA GLU A 50 11.12 -16.03 -5.48
C GLU A 50 12.61 -15.66 -5.58
N THR A 51 13.17 -15.84 -6.77
CA THR A 51 14.60 -15.59 -7.05
C THR A 51 14.85 -14.36 -7.94
N GLU A 52 13.78 -13.79 -8.51
CA GLU A 52 13.84 -12.65 -9.42
C GLU A 52 12.78 -11.62 -9.05
N LEU A 53 13.09 -10.33 -9.26
CA LEU A 53 12.14 -9.23 -9.16
C LEU A 53 11.93 -8.60 -10.54
N HIS A 54 10.67 -8.36 -10.90
CA HIS A 54 10.32 -7.63 -12.11
C HIS A 54 10.31 -6.14 -11.84
N VAL A 55 11.34 -5.42 -12.26
CA VAL A 55 11.49 -3.98 -11.98
C VAL A 55 11.29 -3.13 -13.24
N ARG A 56 10.70 -1.95 -13.09
CA ARG A 56 10.59 -0.94 -14.15
C ARG A 56 10.72 0.48 -13.60
N PRO A 57 11.24 1.43 -14.39
CA PRO A 57 11.33 2.82 -13.96
C PRO A 57 9.94 3.47 -13.97
N LEU A 58 9.63 4.22 -12.93
CA LEU A 58 8.57 5.23 -12.91
C LEU A 58 9.18 6.55 -13.39
N VAL A 59 8.69 7.06 -14.51
CA VAL A 59 9.19 8.27 -15.17
C VAL A 59 8.17 9.39 -15.00
N VAL A 60 8.64 10.57 -14.58
CA VAL A 60 7.85 11.80 -14.54
C VAL A 60 8.60 12.88 -15.31
N ASP A 61 7.95 13.44 -16.33
CA ASP A 61 8.50 14.46 -17.23
C ASP A 61 9.85 14.05 -17.84
N GLY A 62 9.94 12.81 -18.31
CA GLY A 62 11.14 12.24 -18.92
C GLY A 62 12.26 11.87 -17.93
N LYS A 63 12.06 12.07 -16.62
CA LYS A 63 13.04 11.72 -15.59
C LYS A 63 12.60 10.51 -14.79
N VAL A 64 13.49 9.54 -14.60
CA VAL A 64 13.26 8.42 -13.67
C VAL A 64 13.16 8.99 -12.26
N LYS A 65 11.99 8.85 -11.64
CA LYS A 65 11.73 9.26 -10.25
C LYS A 65 11.93 8.12 -9.28
N GLU A 66 11.44 6.94 -9.63
CA GLU A 66 11.49 5.76 -8.78
C GLU A 66 11.68 4.50 -9.63
N TRP A 67 12.04 3.40 -8.97
CA TRP A 67 11.88 2.06 -9.52
C TRP A 67 10.69 1.39 -8.87
N THR A 68 9.98 0.57 -9.63
CA THR A 68 8.72 -0.07 -9.21
C THR A 68 8.70 -1.54 -9.59
N THR A 69 7.86 -2.33 -8.93
CA THR A 69 7.64 -3.76 -9.16
C THR A 69 6.15 -4.10 -9.02
N GLY A 70 5.75 -5.22 -9.61
CA GLY A 70 4.36 -5.65 -9.68
C GLY A 70 3.51 -4.73 -10.57
N ASP A 71 2.23 -5.07 -10.70
CA ASP A 71 1.29 -4.32 -11.53
C ASP A 71 0.74 -3.09 -10.82
N PRO A 72 0.52 -1.98 -11.57
CA PRO A 72 -0.13 -0.82 -11.01
C PRO A 72 -1.62 -1.11 -10.81
N HIS A 73 -2.18 -0.61 -9.73
CA HIS A 73 -3.62 -0.62 -9.49
C HIS A 73 -4.18 0.79 -9.63
N ASP A 74 -5.07 0.97 -10.60
CA ASP A 74 -5.77 2.24 -10.81
C ASP A 74 -6.82 2.48 -9.70
N ILE A 75 -6.68 3.61 -9.01
CA ILE A 75 -7.66 4.07 -8.02
C ILE A 75 -8.65 5.01 -8.69
N THR A 76 -8.13 5.90 -9.52
CA THR A 76 -8.90 6.82 -10.37
C THR A 76 -8.25 6.88 -11.75
N ASP A 77 -8.88 7.57 -12.69
CA ASP A 77 -8.27 7.95 -13.96
C ASP A 77 -6.95 8.72 -13.78
N ARG A 78 -6.84 9.48 -12.69
CA ARG A 78 -5.70 10.36 -12.38
C ARG A 78 -4.70 9.79 -11.39
N SER A 79 -5.00 8.66 -10.74
CA SER A 79 -4.12 8.12 -9.71
C SER A 79 -4.09 6.59 -9.69
N PHE A 80 -2.91 6.08 -9.39
CA PHE A 80 -2.68 4.65 -9.24
C PHE A 80 -1.69 4.39 -8.11
N VAL A 81 -1.68 3.16 -7.62
CA VAL A 81 -0.69 2.66 -6.69
C VAL A 81 0.17 1.60 -7.33
N VAL A 82 1.44 1.57 -6.96
CA VAL A 82 2.39 0.55 -7.40
C VAL A 82 3.44 0.34 -6.32
N ARG A 83 3.99 -0.87 -6.22
CA ARG A 83 4.99 -1.18 -5.21
C ARG A 83 6.35 -0.64 -5.65
N ARG A 84 7.05 0.05 -4.75
CA ARG A 84 8.42 0.52 -5.01
C ARG A 84 9.36 -0.68 -5.12
N ALA A 85 10.34 -0.60 -6.00
CA ALA A 85 11.52 -1.46 -6.00
C ALA A 85 12.72 -0.60 -5.62
N ILE A 86 13.53 -1.04 -4.67
CA ILE A 86 14.67 -0.28 -4.16
C ILE A 86 15.94 -1.06 -4.46
N ARG A 87 16.97 -0.36 -4.94
CA ARG A 87 18.31 -0.91 -5.10
C ARG A 87 19.17 -0.41 -3.94
N LEU A 88 19.59 -1.32 -3.06
CA LEU A 88 20.29 -1.02 -1.82
C LEU A 88 21.70 -1.58 -1.84
N ASN A 89 22.63 -0.89 -1.16
CA ASN A 89 23.94 -1.45 -0.86
C ASN A 89 23.82 -2.25 0.43
N ASP A 90 23.94 -3.57 0.32
CA ASP A 90 23.84 -4.58 1.38
C ASP A 90 25.22 -5.03 1.87
N ALA A 91 26.29 -4.31 1.51
CA ALA A 91 27.63 -4.62 1.99
C ALA A 91 27.77 -4.25 3.47
N LEU A 92 28.24 -5.19 4.29
CA LEU A 92 28.62 -4.92 5.68
C LEU A 92 29.99 -4.25 5.72
N PRO A 93 30.27 -3.38 6.71
CA PRO A 93 31.60 -2.78 6.88
C PRO A 93 32.74 -3.80 7.06
N THR A 94 32.41 -5.02 7.50
CA THR A 94 33.33 -6.13 7.75
C THR A 94 33.55 -7.05 6.54
N ASP A 95 32.74 -6.91 5.48
CA ASP A 95 32.95 -7.67 4.25
C ASP A 95 34.33 -7.31 3.66
N ALA A 96 35.03 -8.30 3.12
CA ALA A 96 36.43 -8.17 2.71
C ALA A 96 36.65 -6.93 1.81
N GLY A 97 37.34 -5.93 2.35
CA GLY A 97 37.63 -4.66 1.67
C GLY A 97 37.59 -3.40 2.55
N GLY A 98 37.29 -3.47 3.86
CA GLY A 98 37.36 -2.32 4.77
C GLY A 98 36.65 -1.07 4.20
N HIS A 99 37.16 0.13 4.44
CA HIS A 99 36.62 1.40 3.92
C HIS A 99 36.58 1.52 2.37
N THR A 100 36.93 0.44 1.65
CA THR A 100 36.91 0.29 0.19
C THR A 100 36.10 -0.93 -0.30
N GLY A 101 35.28 -1.55 0.56
CA GLY A 101 34.52 -2.77 0.24
C GLY A 101 33.67 -2.63 -1.02
N ALA A 102 33.76 -3.62 -1.91
CA ALA A 102 33.00 -3.61 -3.16
C ALA A 102 31.49 -3.57 -2.86
N ALA A 103 30.79 -2.56 -3.38
CA ALA A 103 29.36 -2.38 -3.11
C ALA A 103 28.56 -3.63 -3.53
N ARG A 104 27.81 -4.20 -2.59
CA ARG A 104 26.93 -5.35 -2.82
C ARG A 104 25.51 -4.83 -3.07
N TRP A 105 25.18 -4.62 -4.34
CA TRP A 105 23.87 -4.09 -4.73
C TRP A 105 22.80 -5.18 -4.78
N VAL A 106 21.77 -5.04 -3.96
CA VAL A 106 20.59 -5.93 -3.97
C VAL A 106 19.33 -5.14 -4.36
N TRP A 107 18.37 -5.84 -4.96
CA TRP A 107 17.03 -5.31 -5.17
C TRP A 107 16.08 -5.84 -4.11
N GLN A 108 15.22 -4.97 -3.59
CA GLN A 108 14.21 -5.32 -2.60
C GLN A 108 12.88 -4.61 -2.88
N ARG A 109 11.79 -5.14 -2.33
CA ARG A 109 10.50 -4.46 -2.36
C ARG A 109 10.46 -3.34 -1.33
N GLY A 110 10.07 -2.16 -1.78
CA GLY A 110 9.87 -1.00 -0.93
C GLY A 110 8.40 -0.80 -0.53
N PRO A 111 8.08 0.37 0.04
CA PRO A 111 6.70 0.73 0.36
C PRO A 111 5.85 0.82 -0.92
N TRP A 112 4.53 0.77 -0.75
CA TRP A 112 3.60 1.15 -1.79
C TRP A 112 3.71 2.65 -2.08
N LEU A 113 3.56 3.03 -3.34
CA LEU A 113 3.56 4.42 -3.79
C LEU A 113 2.17 4.77 -4.31
N LEU A 114 1.67 5.96 -3.96
CA LEU A 114 0.55 6.62 -4.62
C LEU A 114 1.09 7.65 -5.62
N ILE A 115 0.67 7.51 -6.86
CA ILE A 115 1.10 8.34 -7.98
C ILE A 115 -0.09 9.16 -8.45
N ASP A 116 0.09 10.47 -8.54
CA ASP A 116 -0.83 11.40 -9.18
C ASP A 116 -0.30 11.74 -10.57
N ARG A 117 -1.07 11.38 -11.61
CA ARG A 117 -0.72 11.59 -13.02
C ARG A 117 -0.76 13.06 -13.42
N VAL A 118 -1.60 13.87 -12.78
CA VAL A 118 -1.81 15.29 -13.13
C VAL A 118 -0.72 16.14 -12.50
N SER A 119 -0.42 15.94 -11.21
CA SER A 119 0.61 16.71 -10.50
C SER A 119 2.01 16.11 -10.59
N GLY A 120 2.13 14.89 -11.14
CA GLY A 120 3.40 14.14 -11.17
C GLY A 120 3.90 13.74 -9.77
N LYS A 121 3.06 13.89 -8.74
CA LYS A 121 3.43 13.65 -7.34
C LYS A 121 3.54 12.15 -7.09
N VAL A 122 4.66 11.75 -6.50
CA VAL A 122 4.92 10.38 -6.04
C VAL A 122 4.98 10.41 -4.52
N THR A 123 4.09 9.70 -3.85
CA THR A 123 3.98 9.69 -2.39
C THR A 123 4.10 8.27 -1.86
N ALA A 124 5.00 8.03 -0.91
CA ALA A 124 5.03 6.74 -0.22
C ALA A 124 3.78 6.59 0.66
N LEU A 125 3.08 5.46 0.53
CA LEU A 125 1.94 5.09 1.35
C LEU A 125 2.41 4.40 2.62
N ARG A 126 1.78 4.76 3.74
CA ARG A 126 1.92 4.06 5.01
C ARG A 126 0.69 3.20 5.22
N LEU A 127 0.83 1.90 4.98
CA LEU A 127 -0.21 0.92 5.28
C LEU A 127 -0.07 0.50 6.76
N PRO A 128 -1.11 0.68 7.60
CA PRO A 128 -1.06 0.30 9.02
C PRO A 128 -0.74 -1.19 9.18
N ASP A 129 0.20 -1.53 10.07
CA ASP A 129 0.47 -2.93 10.47
C ASP A 129 0.88 -3.87 9.30
N TYR A 130 1.19 -3.31 8.13
CA TYR A 130 1.57 -4.08 6.95
C TYR A 130 3.00 -4.62 7.09
N ASP A 131 3.14 -5.93 6.97
CA ASP A 131 4.43 -6.62 6.88
C ASP A 131 4.46 -7.44 5.58
N PRO A 132 5.39 -7.14 4.65
CA PRO A 132 5.47 -7.84 3.38
C PRO A 132 5.92 -9.30 3.50
N ALA A 133 6.50 -9.74 4.61
CA ALA A 133 6.83 -11.14 4.85
C ALA A 133 5.60 -11.98 5.26
N VAL A 134 4.51 -11.30 5.65
CA VAL A 134 3.30 -11.92 6.20
C VAL A 134 2.26 -12.14 5.11
N SER A 135 2.00 -11.12 4.30
CA SER A 135 1.06 -11.24 3.18
C SER A 135 1.28 -10.18 2.10
N ASP A 136 0.68 -10.41 0.93
CA ASP A 136 0.54 -9.40 -0.11
C ASP A 136 -0.68 -8.52 0.09
N VAL A 137 -0.62 -7.32 -0.51
CA VAL A 137 -1.74 -6.37 -0.53
C VAL A 137 -2.61 -6.64 -1.75
N VAL A 138 -3.91 -6.85 -1.52
CA VAL A 138 -4.91 -6.96 -2.57
C VAL A 138 -5.74 -5.68 -2.62
N TRP A 139 -5.71 -5.01 -3.77
CA TRP A 139 -6.37 -3.73 -3.97
C TRP A 139 -7.78 -3.87 -4.56
N PHE A 140 -8.68 -3.01 -4.11
CA PHE A 140 -9.98 -2.77 -4.73
C PHE A 140 -10.38 -1.32 -4.54
N ARG A 141 -10.60 -0.58 -5.64
CA ARG A 141 -10.83 0.88 -5.60
C ARG A 141 -9.69 1.58 -4.83
N ASP A 142 -9.99 2.30 -3.76
CA ASP A 142 -9.04 2.94 -2.85
C ASP A 142 -8.78 2.15 -1.56
N TYR A 143 -9.24 0.88 -1.49
CA TYR A 143 -9.02 -0.03 -0.39
C TYR A 143 -7.84 -0.98 -0.65
N ALA A 144 -7.01 -1.16 0.38
CA ALA A 144 -5.97 -2.17 0.48
C ALA A 144 -6.36 -3.19 1.54
N ALA A 145 -6.51 -4.46 1.16
CA ALA A 145 -6.71 -5.57 2.09
C ALA A 145 -5.44 -6.42 2.19
N TYR A 146 -5.05 -6.76 3.42
CA TYR A 146 -3.91 -7.61 3.70
C TYR A 146 -3.99 -8.17 5.13
N CYS A 147 -3.19 -9.19 5.42
CA CYS A 147 -2.92 -9.61 6.78
C CYS A 147 -1.70 -8.86 7.33
N GLY A 148 -1.86 -8.27 8.50
CA GLY A 148 -0.83 -7.52 9.20
C GLY A 148 -0.50 -8.13 10.56
N LEU A 149 0.55 -7.61 11.21
CA LEU A 149 0.92 -7.98 12.57
C LEU A 149 0.63 -6.83 13.53
N SER A 150 0.25 -7.16 14.76
CA SER A 150 0.23 -6.17 15.84
C SER A 150 1.60 -5.49 16.00
N SER A 151 1.62 -4.32 16.64
CA SER A 151 2.86 -3.65 17.04
C SER A 151 3.80 -4.53 17.88
N SER A 152 3.25 -5.52 18.59
CA SER A 152 4.02 -6.52 19.34
C SER A 152 4.58 -7.65 18.49
N GLY A 153 4.13 -7.82 17.24
CA GLY A 153 4.54 -8.93 16.38
C GLY A 153 4.01 -10.30 16.79
N HIS A 154 3.04 -10.38 17.70
CA HIS A 154 2.54 -11.64 18.28
C HIS A 154 1.07 -11.95 17.95
N GLN A 155 0.44 -11.13 17.11
CA GLN A 155 -0.95 -11.31 16.73
C GLN A 155 -1.12 -11.01 15.24
N LEU A 156 -1.84 -11.87 14.55
CA LEU A 156 -2.18 -11.71 13.14
C LEU A 156 -3.54 -11.00 13.02
N TYR A 157 -3.61 -9.99 12.16
CA TYR A 157 -4.80 -9.16 11.95
C TYR A 157 -5.24 -9.21 10.48
N ALA A 158 -6.56 -9.23 10.26
CA ALA A 158 -7.17 -8.84 9.01
C ALA A 158 -7.27 -7.31 8.98
N VAL A 159 -6.67 -6.69 7.96
CA VAL A 159 -6.60 -5.23 7.85
C VAL A 159 -7.18 -4.79 6.50
N VAL A 160 -8.07 -3.79 6.55
CA VAL A 160 -8.49 -3.02 5.38
C VAL A 160 -8.14 -1.57 5.61
N ALA A 161 -7.20 -1.04 4.83
CA ALA A 161 -6.86 0.37 4.83
C ALA A 161 -7.53 1.08 3.65
N GLN A 162 -8.02 2.30 3.87
CA GLN A 162 -8.47 3.19 2.79
C GLN A 162 -7.45 4.33 2.66
N ILE A 163 -7.00 4.63 1.45
CA ILE A 163 -5.86 5.55 1.22
C ILE A 163 -6.08 6.93 1.83
N ALA A 164 -7.30 7.48 1.76
CA ALA A 164 -7.61 8.81 2.29
C ALA A 164 -7.87 8.81 3.81
N ALA A 165 -8.01 7.63 4.44
CA ALA A 165 -8.34 7.51 5.84
C ALA A 165 -7.08 7.47 6.72
N ARG A 166 -7.13 8.14 7.88
CA ARG A 166 -6.04 8.08 8.87
C ARG A 166 -5.93 6.74 9.59
N ARG A 167 -7.05 6.01 9.69
CA ARG A 167 -7.16 4.74 10.40
C ARG A 167 -7.67 3.67 9.43
N PRO A 168 -7.30 2.40 9.62
CA PRO A 168 -7.88 1.33 8.82
C PRO A 168 -9.39 1.24 9.07
N VAL A 169 -10.12 0.90 8.01
CA VAL A 169 -11.57 0.64 8.02
C VAL A 169 -11.88 -0.66 8.76
N LEU A 170 -10.98 -1.64 8.65
CA LEU A 170 -11.02 -2.89 9.40
C LEU A 170 -9.64 -3.13 10.03
N SER A 171 -9.61 -3.45 11.31
CA SER A 171 -8.45 -4.07 11.97
C SER A 171 -8.98 -5.08 12.98
N ARG A 172 -8.95 -6.37 12.60
CA ARG A 172 -9.53 -7.46 13.41
C ARG A 172 -8.49 -8.54 13.68
N LYS A 173 -8.25 -8.84 14.97
CA LYS A 173 -7.40 -9.97 15.37
C LYS A 173 -8.01 -11.26 14.83
N MET A 174 -7.23 -12.02 14.08
CA MET A 174 -7.60 -13.32 13.54
C MET A 174 -7.09 -14.44 14.45
N ARG A 175 -5.81 -14.39 14.82
CA ARG A 175 -5.15 -15.40 15.67
C ARG A 175 -3.90 -14.87 16.34
N GLU A 176 -3.35 -15.66 17.25
CA GLU A 176 -2.00 -15.46 17.74
C GLU A 176 -0.97 -15.78 16.66
N TRP A 177 0.16 -15.09 16.70
CA TRP A 177 1.24 -15.22 15.72
C TRP A 177 2.54 -15.57 16.43
N ASN A 178 3.20 -16.63 15.97
CA ASN A 178 4.53 -16.99 16.41
C ASN A 178 5.56 -16.63 15.33
N PRO A 179 6.42 -15.62 15.55
CA PRO A 179 7.39 -15.18 14.54
C PRO A 179 8.45 -16.23 14.21
N THR A 180 8.68 -17.24 15.05
CA THR A 180 9.67 -18.31 14.78
C THR A 180 9.08 -19.56 14.14
N ASN A 181 7.77 -19.79 14.31
CA ASN A 181 7.09 -20.96 13.77
C ASN A 181 5.71 -20.59 13.23
N HIS A 182 5.68 -20.19 11.96
CA HIS A 182 4.45 -19.80 11.27
C HIS A 182 4.46 -20.28 9.82
N PRO A 183 3.26 -20.51 9.22
CA PRO A 183 3.14 -20.74 7.79
C PRO A 183 3.51 -19.48 7.01
N SER A 184 4.18 -19.67 5.87
CA SER A 184 4.50 -18.60 4.91
C SER A 184 3.91 -19.00 3.54
N PRO A 185 2.99 -18.21 2.96
CA PRO A 185 2.45 -16.96 3.49
C PRO A 185 1.52 -17.19 4.71
N ALA A 186 1.33 -16.14 5.52
CA ALA A 186 0.46 -16.19 6.70
C ALA A 186 -1.02 -16.29 6.35
N CYS A 187 -1.39 -15.69 5.22
CA CYS A 187 -2.72 -15.62 4.65
C CYS A 187 -2.65 -15.83 3.14
N SER A 188 -3.69 -16.45 2.58
CA SER A 188 -3.94 -16.38 1.14
C SER A 188 -4.32 -14.95 0.73
N PRO A 189 -4.19 -14.58 -0.55
CA PRO A 189 -4.68 -13.31 -1.05
C PRO A 189 -6.14 -13.08 -0.66
N ALA A 190 -6.45 -11.88 -0.16
CA ALA A 190 -7.79 -11.52 0.23
C ALA A 190 -8.73 -11.46 -0.99
N ALA A 191 -9.98 -11.87 -0.82
CA ALA A 191 -10.96 -11.92 -1.90
C ALA A 191 -12.01 -10.81 -1.76
N TRP A 192 -12.04 -9.91 -2.75
CA TRP A 192 -12.99 -8.80 -2.81
C TRP A 192 -14.28 -9.21 -3.53
N GLN A 193 -15.42 -8.83 -2.96
CA GLN A 193 -16.73 -8.89 -3.60
C GLN A 193 -17.30 -7.47 -3.70
N ARG A 194 -17.85 -7.14 -4.87
CA ARG A 194 -18.33 -5.79 -5.19
C ARG A 194 -19.66 -5.47 -4.53
N GLU A 195 -20.61 -6.39 -4.60
CA GLU A 195 -21.99 -6.22 -4.14
C GLU A 195 -22.46 -7.46 -3.35
N PRO A 196 -22.78 -7.32 -2.04
CA PRO A 196 -22.38 -6.18 -1.18
C PRO A 196 -20.87 -5.97 -1.16
N LEU A 197 -20.42 -4.77 -0.76
CA LEU A 197 -18.98 -4.51 -0.62
C LEU A 197 -18.43 -5.36 0.52
N ARG A 198 -17.74 -6.45 0.15
CA ARG A 198 -17.31 -7.48 1.09
C ARG A 198 -15.86 -7.89 0.82
N ILE A 199 -15.18 -8.28 1.89
CA ILE A 199 -13.82 -8.80 1.83
C ILE A 199 -13.71 -10.07 2.65
N ALA A 200 -13.08 -11.09 2.08
CA ALA A 200 -12.79 -12.35 2.76
C ALA A 200 -11.28 -12.53 2.94
N PHE A 201 -10.88 -12.95 4.14
CA PHE A 201 -9.50 -13.27 4.50
C PHE A 201 -9.39 -14.75 4.85
N GLN A 202 -8.39 -15.44 4.31
CA GLN A 202 -8.10 -16.84 4.62
C GLN A 202 -6.74 -16.94 5.32
N PRO A 203 -6.69 -17.11 6.66
CA PRO A 203 -5.44 -17.40 7.34
C PRO A 203 -4.99 -18.82 7.01
N ALA A 204 -3.68 -19.02 6.82
CA ALA A 204 -3.14 -20.34 6.51
C ALA A 204 -3.46 -21.34 7.64
N GLY A 205 -4.16 -22.42 7.30
CA GLY A 205 -4.59 -23.45 8.25
C GLY A 205 -5.81 -23.10 9.11
N GLY A 206 -6.53 -22.02 8.81
CA GLY A 206 -7.82 -21.69 9.43
C GLY A 206 -8.92 -21.49 8.39
N PRO A 207 -10.21 -21.33 8.79
CA PRO A 207 -11.32 -21.05 7.88
C PRO A 207 -11.31 -19.61 7.35
N PRO A 208 -12.00 -19.33 6.22
CA PRO A 208 -12.20 -17.96 5.75
C PRO A 208 -12.97 -17.13 6.78
N VAL A 209 -12.69 -15.84 6.84
CA VAL A 209 -13.44 -14.86 7.63
C VAL A 209 -13.81 -13.68 6.74
N SER A 210 -15.10 -13.35 6.68
CA SER A 210 -15.64 -12.33 5.78
C SER A 210 -16.21 -11.12 6.53
N PHE A 211 -16.05 -9.93 5.95
CA PHE A 211 -16.55 -8.69 6.49
C PHE A 211 -17.28 -7.88 5.43
N ASP A 212 -18.47 -7.38 5.77
CA ASP A 212 -19.17 -6.37 4.99
C ASP A 212 -18.66 -4.99 5.37
N LEU A 213 -18.24 -4.20 4.37
CA LEU A 213 -17.79 -2.84 4.56
C LEU A 213 -18.96 -1.88 4.34
N VAL A 214 -19.35 -1.18 5.41
CA VAL A 214 -20.45 -0.21 5.41
C VAL A 214 -19.89 1.15 5.78
N GLY A 215 -19.75 2.03 4.80
CA GLY A 215 -19.11 3.34 4.98
C GLY A 215 -17.63 3.21 5.37
N LEU A 216 -17.26 3.82 6.52
CA LEU A 216 -15.91 3.72 7.10
C LEU A 216 -15.81 2.62 8.19
N SER A 217 -16.80 1.73 8.27
CA SER A 217 -16.88 0.67 9.26
C SER A 217 -16.98 -0.70 8.59
N ALA A 218 -16.67 -1.75 9.33
CA ALA A 218 -16.74 -3.13 8.86
C ALA A 218 -17.52 -3.98 9.87
N VAL A 219 -18.39 -4.85 9.37
CA VAL A 219 -19.22 -5.77 10.17
C VAL A 219 -18.84 -7.20 9.81
N LEU A 220 -18.60 -8.04 10.82
CA LEU A 220 -18.32 -9.46 10.62
C LEU A 220 -19.57 -10.15 10.06
N VAL A 221 -19.42 -10.94 9.01
CA VAL A 221 -20.49 -11.80 8.50
C VAL A 221 -20.48 -13.07 9.33
N GLU A 222 -21.56 -13.33 10.07
CA GLU A 222 -21.78 -14.62 10.71
C GLU A 222 -22.33 -15.59 9.64
N ASP A 223 -21.63 -16.70 9.40
CA ASP A 223 -22.15 -17.77 8.55
C ASP A 223 -23.33 -18.40 9.29
N GLY A 224 -24.55 -18.08 8.86
CA GLY A 224 -25.77 -18.61 9.46
C GLY A 224 -25.79 -20.14 9.43
N ASP A 225 -26.02 -20.74 10.59
CA ASP A 225 -26.22 -22.18 10.79
C ASP A 225 -27.40 -22.65 9.92
N THR A 226 -27.13 -23.15 8.71
CA THR A 226 -28.14 -23.81 7.89
C THR A 226 -28.42 -25.18 8.47
N GLY A 227 -29.37 -25.22 9.40
CA GLY A 227 -29.89 -26.43 10.03
C GLY A 227 -31.42 -26.39 10.15
N GLU A 228 -32.12 -26.10 9.07
CA GLU A 228 -33.56 -26.33 8.98
C GLU A 228 -33.82 -27.84 8.83
N ALA A 229 -33.95 -28.53 9.95
CA ALA A 229 -34.59 -29.85 10.01
C ALA A 229 -36.02 -29.67 10.51
N VAL A 230 -36.92 -29.29 9.59
CA VAL A 230 -38.36 -29.48 9.82
C VAL A 230 -38.65 -30.97 9.61
N ASP A 231 -38.54 -31.75 10.69
CA ASP A 231 -39.09 -33.10 10.74
C ASP A 231 -40.61 -33.00 10.81
N SER A 232 -41.27 -33.24 9.68
CA SER A 232 -42.71 -33.46 9.60
C SER A 232 -42.97 -34.94 9.38
N SER A 233 -42.89 -35.74 10.43
CA SER A 233 -43.40 -37.12 10.46
C SER A 233 -43.63 -37.59 11.90
N ASN A 234 -44.80 -37.29 12.48
CA ASN A 234 -45.82 -38.29 12.89
C ASN A 234 -46.96 -37.59 13.65
#